data_AF-A0A813K6M9-F1
#
_entry.id   AF-A0A813K6M9-F1
#
_cell.length_a   1.000
_cell.length_b   1.000
_cell.length_c   1.000
_cell.angle_alpha   90.00
_cell.angle_beta   90.00
_cell.angle_gamma   90.00
#
_symmetry.space_group_name_H-M   'P 1'
#
loop_
_entity.id
_entity.type
_entity.pdbx_description
1 polymer ?
#
loop_
_entity_poly.entity_id
_entity_poly.type
_entity_poly.pdbx_seq_one_letter_code
_entity_poly.pdbx_strand_id
1 'polypeptide(L)'
;MFRTLVVASLSLGVSAGSMHLAQLCRGHECNTAKFPMLDYVPGDDGEEAKCLCRAHPCWDDAGLTHSCSNNEEQPFLVYSYDADGKLSCGCNNEPHIVPLYVAKELCPGFNCGGSPEHPILDYNAEEKNCLCRAHPCHDDKGVKHSCPDAKFPLLQYGENEKDGKVVKKCSCAAKLEAPKGDEL
;
A
#
# COMPACT_ATOMS: atom_id res chain seq x y z
N MET A 1 45.66 5.59 19.79
CA MET A 1 44.36 6.30 19.88
C MET A 1 43.48 5.81 18.74
N PHE A 2 42.59 4.85 19.00
CA PHE A 2 41.67 4.34 17.97
C PHE A 2 40.43 5.24 17.93
N ARG A 3 40.19 5.89 16.79
CA ARG A 3 38.97 6.65 16.51
C ARG A 3 37.89 5.69 16.02
N THR A 4 36.89 5.43 16.86
CA THR A 4 35.68 4.70 16.46
C THR A 4 34.80 5.62 15.62
N LEU A 5 34.56 5.25 14.37
CA LEU A 5 33.57 5.90 13.48
C LEU A 5 32.21 5.25 13.73
N VAL A 6 31.25 6.02 14.24
CA VAL A 6 29.85 5.60 14.38
C VAL A 6 29.15 5.91 13.07
N VAL A 7 28.80 4.88 12.30
CA VAL A 7 27.96 5.01 11.10
C VAL A 7 26.50 5.04 11.57
N ALA A 8 25.90 6.22 11.58
CA ALA A 8 24.48 6.38 11.82
C ALA A 8 23.71 5.85 10.60
N SER A 9 23.08 4.68 10.75
CA SER A 9 22.20 4.11 9.73
C SER A 9 20.87 4.87 9.79
N LEU A 10 20.61 5.71 8.78
CA LEU A 10 19.32 6.36 8.58
C LEU A 10 18.34 5.30 8.07
N SER A 11 17.57 4.72 8.98
CA SER A 11 16.46 3.82 8.63
C SER A 11 15.36 4.65 7.98
N LEU A 12 15.26 4.59 6.65
CA LEU A 12 14.14 5.18 5.91
C LEU A 12 12.89 4.34 6.20
N GLY A 13 11.99 4.89 7.00
CA GLY A 13 10.65 4.36 7.22
C GLY A 13 9.83 4.42 5.93
N VAL A 14 9.28 3.27 5.58
CA VAL A 14 8.46 2.97 4.38
C VAL A 14 7.01 3.44 4.54
N SER A 15 6.23 3.51 3.45
CA SER A 15 4.88 4.06 3.43
C SER A 15 3.89 3.39 2.46
N ALA A 16 2.80 2.81 2.95
CA ALA A 16 1.66 2.31 2.16
C ALA A 16 0.28 2.69 2.78
N GLY A 17 -0.64 3.28 2.01
CA GLY A 17 -2.04 3.37 2.44
C GLY A 17 -2.81 4.57 1.90
N SER A 18 -3.86 4.29 1.13
CA SER A 18 -4.86 5.26 0.69
C SER A 18 -5.77 5.68 1.85
N MET A 19 -5.93 6.99 2.09
CA MET A 19 -6.90 7.45 3.08
C MET A 19 -8.33 7.28 2.57
N HIS A 20 -8.56 7.40 1.26
CA HIS A 20 -9.88 7.16 0.68
C HIS A 20 -10.37 5.76 1.02
N LEU A 21 -9.52 4.75 0.81
CA LEU A 21 -9.85 3.38 1.15
C LEU A 21 -10.04 3.20 2.67
N ALA A 22 -9.16 3.77 3.50
CA ALA A 22 -9.30 3.67 4.95
C ALA A 22 -10.64 4.22 5.47
N GLN A 23 -11.16 5.28 4.84
CA GLN A 23 -12.47 5.85 5.17
C GLN A 23 -13.64 4.96 4.73
N LEU A 24 -13.53 4.30 3.56
CA LEU A 24 -14.53 3.35 3.07
C LEU A 24 -14.54 2.05 3.89
N CYS A 25 -13.37 1.64 4.38
CA CYS A 25 -13.13 0.34 4.99
C CYS A 25 -12.72 0.39 6.46
N ARG A 26 -13.38 1.26 7.23
CA ARG A 26 -13.11 1.38 8.68
C ARG A 26 -13.28 0.02 9.36
N GLY A 27 -12.37 -0.33 10.27
CA GLY A 27 -12.43 -1.60 11.00
C GLY A 27 -11.91 -2.82 10.24
N HIS A 28 -11.55 -2.70 8.96
CA HIS A 28 -11.12 -3.84 8.14
C HIS A 28 -9.59 -3.88 8.01
N GLU A 29 -9.03 -5.07 8.16
CA GLU A 29 -7.59 -5.31 8.07
C GLU A 29 -7.33 -6.62 7.32
N CYS A 30 -6.23 -6.65 6.57
CA CYS A 30 -5.80 -7.80 5.79
C CYS A 30 -4.44 -8.27 6.29
N ASN A 31 -4.41 -9.46 6.90
CA ASN A 31 -3.25 -9.98 7.63
C ASN A 31 -2.81 -11.36 7.15
N THR A 32 -3.33 -11.82 6.02
CA THR A 32 -2.95 -13.12 5.44
C THR A 32 -1.93 -12.92 4.33
N ALA A 33 -0.98 -13.85 4.19
CA ALA A 33 0.00 -13.81 3.11
C ALA A 33 -0.65 -13.91 1.72
N LYS A 34 -1.75 -14.66 1.61
CA LYS A 34 -2.50 -14.86 0.36
C LYS A 34 -3.31 -13.63 -0.06
N PHE A 35 -3.84 -12.90 0.91
CA PHE A 35 -4.66 -11.73 0.67
C PHE A 35 -4.21 -10.55 1.56
N PRO A 36 -3.02 -9.97 1.31
CA PRO A 36 -2.45 -8.95 2.18
C PRO A 36 -2.97 -7.53 1.90
N MET A 37 -3.68 -7.33 0.79
CA MET A 37 -4.13 -6.00 0.36
C MET A 37 -5.59 -5.78 0.72
N LEU A 38 -5.87 -4.74 1.50
CA LEU A 38 -7.22 -4.23 1.67
C LEU A 38 -7.67 -3.52 0.38
N ASP A 39 -8.91 -3.78 -0.02
CA ASP A 39 -9.50 -3.20 -1.21
C ASP A 39 -11.02 -3.02 -1.04
N TYR A 40 -11.65 -2.35 -2.00
CA TYR A 40 -13.06 -2.02 -1.97
C TYR A 40 -13.75 -2.44 -3.27
N VAL A 41 -14.97 -2.95 -3.14
CA VAL A 41 -15.86 -3.19 -4.27
C VAL A 41 -17.09 -2.33 -4.06
N PRO A 42 -17.38 -1.36 -4.95
CA PRO A 42 -18.62 -0.60 -4.87
C PRO A 42 -19.82 -1.53 -5.06
N GLY A 43 -20.92 -1.21 -4.41
CA GLY A 43 -22.18 -1.92 -4.63
C GLY A 43 -22.87 -1.42 -5.88
N ASP A 44 -23.42 -2.34 -6.69
CA ASP A 44 -24.20 -2.04 -7.89
C ASP A 44 -25.65 -2.48 -7.70
N ASP A 45 -26.62 -1.72 -8.23
CA ASP A 45 -28.05 -2.11 -8.38
C ASP A 45 -28.65 -2.92 -7.23
N GLY A 46 -28.56 -2.39 -6.00
CA GLY A 46 -29.15 -3.00 -4.81
C GLY A 46 -28.22 -3.92 -4.03
N GLU A 47 -26.99 -4.16 -4.51
CA GLU A 47 -25.93 -4.79 -3.73
C GLU A 47 -25.24 -3.78 -2.81
N GLU A 48 -24.85 -4.26 -1.63
CA GLU A 48 -24.05 -3.47 -0.69
C GLU A 48 -22.59 -3.42 -1.13
N ALA A 49 -21.95 -2.26 -0.93
CA ALA A 49 -20.51 -2.15 -1.11
C ALA A 49 -19.75 -2.95 -0.05
N LYS A 50 -18.60 -3.52 -0.43
CA LYS A 50 -17.86 -4.47 0.41
C LYS A 50 -16.38 -4.13 0.46
N CYS A 51 -15.81 -4.21 1.66
CA CYS A 51 -14.38 -4.21 1.87
C CYS A 51 -13.88 -5.64 1.90
N LEU A 52 -12.79 -5.93 1.20
CA LEU A 52 -12.28 -7.29 1.10
C LEU A 52 -10.76 -7.31 1.01
N CYS A 53 -10.19 -8.47 1.31
CA CYS A 53 -8.76 -8.72 1.19
C CYS A 53 -8.45 -9.40 -0.14
N ARG A 54 -7.38 -8.97 -0.80
CA ARG A 54 -6.99 -9.46 -2.13
C ARG A 54 -5.52 -9.79 -2.23
N ALA A 55 -5.24 -10.67 -3.19
CA ALA A 55 -3.91 -10.96 -3.66
C ALA A 55 -3.36 -9.74 -4.41
N HIS A 56 -2.04 -9.64 -4.47
CA HIS A 56 -1.40 -8.60 -5.26
C HIS A 56 -1.68 -8.84 -6.76
N PRO A 57 -2.08 -7.82 -7.54
CA PRO A 57 -2.43 -8.01 -8.96
C PRO A 57 -1.31 -8.64 -9.80
N CYS A 58 -0.05 -8.35 -9.46
CA CYS A 58 1.10 -8.93 -10.14
C CYS A 58 1.45 -10.38 -9.75
N TRP A 59 0.67 -11.02 -8.87
CA TRP A 59 0.84 -12.44 -8.59
C TRP A 59 0.19 -13.34 -9.65
N ASP A 60 -0.78 -12.80 -10.40
CA ASP A 60 -1.38 -13.42 -11.57
C ASP A 60 -1.63 -12.36 -12.66
N ASP A 61 -0.61 -12.14 -13.49
CA ASP A 61 -0.66 -11.30 -14.68
C ASP A 61 -0.67 -12.19 -15.92
N ALA A 62 -1.88 -12.61 -16.33
CA ALA A 62 -2.09 -13.55 -17.43
C ALA A 62 -1.29 -14.87 -17.26
N GLY A 63 -1.27 -15.41 -16.04
CA GLY A 63 -0.51 -16.61 -15.69
C GLY A 63 0.97 -16.37 -15.38
N LEU A 64 1.44 -15.12 -15.40
CA LEU A 64 2.79 -14.75 -14.97
C LEU A 64 2.75 -14.22 -13.52
N THR A 65 3.62 -14.77 -12.68
CA THR A 65 3.83 -14.29 -11.31
C THR A 65 5.09 -13.44 -11.25
N HIS A 66 4.96 -12.18 -10.82
CA HIS A 66 6.07 -11.25 -10.69
C HIS A 66 6.59 -11.19 -9.25
N SER A 67 7.89 -10.94 -9.09
CA SER A 67 8.55 -10.77 -7.79
C SER A 67 9.77 -9.85 -7.89
N CYS A 68 10.06 -9.14 -6.80
CA CYS A 68 11.22 -8.26 -6.66
C CYS A 68 12.21 -8.73 -5.58
N SER A 69 12.04 -9.94 -5.03
CA SER A 69 12.88 -10.42 -3.92
C SER A 69 14.36 -10.60 -4.27
N ASN A 70 14.70 -10.68 -5.56
CA ASN A 70 16.07 -10.79 -6.05
C ASN A 70 16.70 -9.44 -6.45
N ASN A 71 15.96 -8.33 -6.33
CA ASN A 71 16.44 -6.98 -6.66
C ASN A 71 16.74 -6.22 -5.37
N GLU A 72 18.01 -6.15 -4.98
CA GLU A 72 18.41 -5.49 -3.72
C GLU A 72 18.21 -3.97 -3.74
N GLU A 73 18.34 -3.33 -4.90
CA GLU A 73 18.16 -1.88 -5.06
C GLU A 73 16.68 -1.50 -5.04
N GLN A 74 15.81 -2.37 -5.56
CA GLN A 74 14.38 -2.17 -5.65
C GLN A 74 13.61 -3.42 -5.20
N PRO A 75 13.59 -3.73 -3.89
CA PRO A 75 13.10 -5.03 -3.43
C PRO A 75 11.58 -5.13 -3.35
N PHE A 76 10.83 -4.06 -3.67
CA PHE A 76 9.40 -3.98 -3.42
C PHE A 76 8.59 -4.06 -4.72
N LEU A 77 7.68 -5.02 -4.76
CA LEU A 77 6.77 -5.21 -5.87
C LEU A 77 5.70 -4.11 -5.85
N VAL A 78 5.54 -3.44 -7.00
CA VAL A 78 4.58 -2.36 -7.21
C VAL A 78 3.81 -2.60 -8.49
N TYR A 79 2.66 -1.93 -8.63
CA TYR A 79 1.85 -2.04 -9.83
C TYR A 79 1.14 -0.73 -10.15
N SER A 80 0.72 -0.60 -11.41
CA SER A 80 -0.11 0.49 -11.89
C SER A 80 -1.02 0.00 -13.02
N TYR A 81 -2.05 0.77 -13.32
CA TYR A 81 -2.91 0.56 -14.48
C TYR A 81 -2.79 1.77 -15.39
N ASP A 82 -2.63 1.53 -16.69
CA ASP A 82 -2.71 2.62 -17.67
C ASP A 82 -4.16 3.05 -17.92
N ALA A 83 -4.35 4.07 -18.78
CA ALA A 83 -5.67 4.62 -19.08
C ALA A 83 -6.62 3.60 -19.76
N ASP A 84 -6.06 2.57 -20.40
CA ASP A 84 -6.80 1.49 -21.05
C ASP A 84 -7.09 0.32 -20.08
N GLY A 85 -6.68 0.46 -18.80
CA GLY A 85 -6.87 -0.56 -17.78
C GLY A 85 -5.90 -1.74 -17.90
N LYS A 86 -4.77 -1.56 -18.58
CA LYS A 86 -3.72 -2.59 -18.65
C LYS A 86 -2.82 -2.52 -17.41
N LEU A 87 -2.64 -3.69 -16.78
CA LEU A 87 -1.74 -3.86 -15.64
C LEU A 87 -0.28 -3.70 -16.07
N SER A 88 0.48 -2.95 -15.27
CA SER A 88 1.95 -2.87 -15.35
C SER A 88 2.53 -3.19 -13.99
N CYS A 89 3.44 -4.17 -13.97
CA CYS A 89 4.14 -4.65 -12.78
C CYS A 89 5.60 -4.21 -12.79
N GLY A 90 6.13 -3.82 -11.64
CA GLY A 90 7.50 -3.33 -11.53
C GLY A 90 8.08 -3.48 -10.13
N CYS A 91 9.34 -3.09 -10.00
CA CYS A 91 10.06 -3.07 -8.74
C CYS A 91 10.38 -1.64 -8.33
N ASN A 92 10.29 -1.34 -7.04
CA ASN A 92 10.65 -0.04 -6.49
C ASN A 92 11.51 -0.18 -5.22
N ASN A 93 12.27 0.87 -4.90
CA ASN A 93 13.06 0.98 -3.68
C ASN A 93 12.22 1.42 -2.47
N GLU A 94 11.05 2.01 -2.72
CA GLU A 94 10.09 2.40 -1.70
C GLU A 94 8.82 1.54 -1.80
N PRO A 95 8.47 0.83 -0.72
CA PRO A 95 7.25 0.04 -0.69
C PRO A 95 6.07 0.96 -0.58
N HIS A 96 5.10 0.74 -1.46
CA HIS A 96 3.78 1.34 -1.35
C HIS A 96 2.75 0.36 -1.88
N ILE A 97 1.58 0.37 -1.25
CA ILE A 97 0.43 -0.42 -1.67
C ILE A 97 -0.65 0.56 -2.06
N VAL A 98 -1.07 0.49 -3.32
CA VAL A 98 -2.25 1.16 -3.80
C VAL A 98 -3.39 0.13 -3.80
N PRO A 99 -4.62 0.47 -3.38
CA PRO A 99 -5.79 -0.39 -3.56
C PRO A 99 -6.11 -0.60 -5.04
N LEU A 100 -6.62 -1.77 -5.44
CA LEU A 100 -6.95 -1.97 -6.86
C LEU A 100 -8.08 -1.04 -7.29
N TYR A 101 -9.10 -0.86 -6.46
CA TYR A 101 -10.20 0.05 -6.74
C TYR A 101 -9.71 1.46 -7.08
N VAL A 102 -8.75 1.97 -6.30
CA VAL A 102 -8.13 3.27 -6.59
C VAL A 102 -7.31 3.22 -7.88
N ALA A 103 -6.38 2.27 -8.01
CA ALA A 103 -5.46 2.23 -9.14
C ALA A 103 -6.13 1.98 -10.50
N LYS A 104 -7.18 1.13 -10.52
CA LYS A 104 -7.82 0.65 -11.75
C LYS A 104 -9.12 1.39 -12.06
N GLU A 105 -9.99 1.58 -11.07
CA GLU A 105 -11.33 2.11 -11.32
C GLU A 105 -11.39 3.64 -11.20
N LEU A 106 -10.70 4.22 -10.20
CA LEU A 106 -10.75 5.67 -9.95
C LEU A 106 -9.63 6.44 -10.65
N CYS A 107 -8.43 5.86 -10.70
CA CYS A 107 -7.21 6.52 -11.16
C CYS A 107 -6.43 5.80 -12.27
N PRO A 108 -7.10 5.23 -13.30
CA PRO A 108 -6.39 4.61 -14.41
C PRO A 108 -5.52 5.64 -15.15
N GLY A 109 -4.29 5.26 -15.50
CA GLY A 109 -3.31 6.10 -16.17
C GLY A 109 -2.57 7.10 -15.28
N PHE A 110 -2.88 7.15 -13.98
CA PHE A 110 -2.22 8.05 -13.05
C PHE A 110 -1.25 7.29 -12.12
N ASN A 111 -0.08 7.86 -11.86
CA ASN A 111 0.90 7.32 -10.91
C ASN A 111 1.73 8.46 -10.30
N CYS A 112 2.41 8.18 -9.18
CA CYS A 112 3.17 9.19 -8.44
C CYS A 112 4.63 9.32 -8.85
N GLY A 113 5.04 8.72 -9.97
CA GLY A 113 6.37 8.89 -10.56
C GLY A 113 7.54 8.54 -9.63
N GLY A 114 7.31 7.75 -8.59
CA GLY A 114 8.32 7.42 -7.59
C GLY A 114 8.74 8.60 -6.69
N SER A 115 7.89 9.61 -6.51
CA SER A 115 8.16 10.73 -5.59
C SER A 115 8.33 10.22 -4.14
N PRO A 116 9.50 10.40 -3.50
CA PRO A 116 9.73 9.95 -2.12
C PRO A 116 8.86 10.67 -1.09
N GLU A 117 8.50 11.92 -1.38
CA GLU A 117 7.67 12.74 -0.49
C GLU A 117 6.18 12.38 -0.60
N HIS A 118 5.74 11.98 -1.79
CA HIS A 118 4.35 11.70 -2.10
C HIS A 118 4.17 10.38 -2.86
N PRO A 119 4.60 9.23 -2.30
CA PRO A 119 4.65 7.97 -3.05
C PRO A 119 3.28 7.30 -3.22
N ILE A 120 2.25 7.77 -2.52
CA ILE A 120 0.96 7.09 -2.43
C ILE A 120 -0.04 7.71 -3.41
N LEU A 121 -0.47 6.92 -4.38
CA LEU A 121 -1.65 7.22 -5.18
C LEU A 121 -2.91 7.08 -4.32
N ASP A 122 -3.71 8.15 -4.28
CA ASP A 122 -4.97 8.21 -3.55
C ASP A 122 -6.03 8.96 -4.38
N TYR A 123 -7.28 8.91 -3.92
CA TYR A 123 -8.41 9.58 -4.57
C TYR A 123 -9.07 10.60 -3.64
N ASN A 124 -9.27 11.83 -4.10
CA ASN A 124 -10.09 12.81 -3.40
C ASN A 124 -11.54 12.66 -3.85
N ALA A 125 -12.40 12.10 -2.99
CA ALA A 125 -13.81 11.92 -3.31
C ALA A 125 -14.59 13.24 -3.43
N GLU A 126 -14.16 14.29 -2.72
CA GLU A 126 -14.81 15.61 -2.75
C GLU A 126 -14.49 16.34 -4.06
N GLU A 127 -13.21 16.39 -4.43
CA GLU A 127 -12.75 17.03 -5.68
C GLU A 127 -12.87 16.14 -6.91
N LYS A 128 -13.16 14.85 -6.71
CA LYS A 128 -13.23 13.81 -7.76
C LYS A 128 -11.98 13.76 -8.63
N ASN A 129 -10.82 13.75 -7.98
CA ASN A 129 -9.52 13.71 -8.66
C ASN A 129 -8.56 12.71 -8.01
N CYS A 130 -7.56 12.31 -8.79
CA CYS A 130 -6.43 11.51 -8.33
C CYS A 130 -5.32 12.42 -7.84
N LEU A 131 -4.64 12.01 -6.78
CA LEU A 131 -3.56 12.78 -6.20
C LEU A 131 -2.47 11.88 -5.62
N CYS A 132 -1.30 12.46 -5.47
CA CYS A 132 -0.18 11.85 -4.78
C CYS A 132 -0.05 12.46 -3.40
N ARG A 133 0.10 11.63 -2.37
CA ARG A 133 0.27 12.12 -0.99
C ARG A 133 1.38 11.45 -0.22
N ALA A 134 1.86 12.19 0.76
CA ALA A 134 2.67 11.63 1.84
C ALA A 134 1.84 10.62 2.64
N HIS A 135 2.54 9.71 3.31
CA HIS A 135 1.88 8.72 4.14
C HIS A 135 1.15 9.33 5.33
N PRO A 136 -0.11 8.95 5.60
CA PRO A 136 -0.88 9.54 6.70
C PRO A 136 -0.24 9.32 8.08
N CYS A 137 0.59 8.28 8.22
CA CYS A 137 1.36 7.99 9.43
C CYS A 137 2.73 8.69 9.52
N HIS A 138 3.13 9.48 8.51
CA HIS A 138 4.37 10.27 8.61
C HIS A 138 4.21 11.54 9.45
N ASP A 139 2.96 11.97 9.69
CA ASP A 139 2.63 13.02 10.63
C ASP A 139 1.32 12.69 11.35
N ASP A 140 1.43 11.86 12.39
CA ASP A 140 0.33 11.63 13.33
C ASP A 140 0.57 12.48 14.58
N LYS A 141 0.06 13.72 14.56
CA LYS A 141 0.21 14.71 15.64
C LYS A 141 1.69 15.02 15.96
N GLY A 142 2.50 15.18 14.91
CA GLY A 142 3.94 15.41 15.02
C GLY A 142 4.77 14.14 15.25
N VAL A 143 4.13 12.96 15.31
CA VAL A 143 4.83 11.67 15.41
C VAL A 143 4.94 11.05 14.03
N LYS A 144 6.19 10.85 13.58
CA LYS A 144 6.50 10.09 12.37
C LYS A 144 6.60 8.61 12.71
N HIS A 145 5.71 7.79 12.15
CA HIS A 145 5.77 6.33 12.28
C HIS A 145 6.67 5.73 11.21
N SER A 146 7.27 4.57 11.51
CA SER A 146 8.11 3.80 10.58
C SER A 146 8.08 2.31 10.93
N CYS A 147 8.46 1.47 9.98
CA CYS A 147 8.56 0.02 10.16
C CYS A 147 10.01 -0.45 10.03
N PRO A 148 10.77 -0.52 11.14
CA PRO A 148 12.20 -0.85 11.11
C PRO A 148 12.48 -2.35 10.99
N ASP A 149 11.48 -3.22 11.22
CA ASP A 149 11.65 -4.67 11.09
C ASP A 149 11.63 -5.06 9.60
N ALA A 150 12.73 -5.65 9.12
CA ALA A 150 12.86 -6.12 7.75
C ALA A 150 11.81 -7.20 7.37
N LYS A 151 11.23 -7.91 8.35
CA LYS A 151 10.13 -8.86 8.12
C LYS A 151 8.79 -8.17 7.87
N PHE A 152 8.61 -6.98 8.44
CA PHE A 152 7.38 -6.20 8.34
C PHE A 152 7.67 -4.78 7.83
N PRO A 153 8.29 -4.62 6.65
CA PRO A 153 8.77 -3.32 6.22
C PRO A 153 7.63 -2.39 5.80
N LEU A 154 6.41 -2.89 5.57
CA LEU A 154 5.32 -2.10 4.99
C LEU A 154 4.55 -1.35 6.07
N LEU A 155 4.70 -0.03 6.13
CA LEU A 155 3.83 0.80 6.97
C LEU A 155 2.45 0.91 6.33
N GLN A 156 1.40 0.57 7.05
CA GLN A 156 0.01 0.62 6.61
C GLN A 156 -0.76 1.70 7.39
N TYR A 157 -1.62 2.44 6.68
CA TYR A 157 -2.62 3.31 7.29
C TYR A 157 -4.01 2.67 7.27
N GLY A 158 -4.74 2.77 8.37
CA GLY A 158 -6.15 2.38 8.47
C GLY A 158 -6.92 3.29 9.43
N GLU A 159 -8.24 3.14 9.43
CA GLU A 159 -9.15 3.85 10.33
C GLU A 159 -10.04 2.85 11.07
N ASN A 160 -10.33 3.15 12.33
CA ASN A 160 -11.31 2.44 13.14
C ASN A 160 -12.37 3.43 13.64
N GLU A 161 -13.54 2.93 14.00
CA GLU A 161 -14.52 3.72 14.74
C GLU A 161 -14.64 3.20 16.16
N LYS A 162 -14.51 4.11 17.14
CA LYS A 162 -14.68 3.81 18.56
C LYS A 162 -15.46 4.94 19.22
N ASP A 163 -16.60 4.59 19.81
CA ASP A 163 -17.49 5.54 20.49
C ASP A 163 -17.92 6.72 19.59
N GLY A 164 -18.22 6.42 18.31
CA GLY A 164 -18.60 7.42 17.30
C GLY A 164 -17.46 8.33 16.85
N LYS A 165 -16.20 8.03 17.24
CA LYS A 165 -15.01 8.78 16.82
C LYS A 165 -14.13 7.92 15.92
N VAL A 166 -13.65 8.53 14.84
CA VAL A 166 -12.65 7.93 13.96
C VAL A 166 -11.28 7.94 14.67
N VAL A 167 -10.67 6.77 14.75
CA VAL A 167 -9.34 6.55 15.31
C VAL A 167 -8.42 6.10 14.19
N LYS A 168 -7.37 6.89 13.93
CA LYS A 168 -6.30 6.54 12.99
C LYS A 168 -5.49 5.36 13.53
N LYS A 169 -5.10 4.45 12.66
CA LYS A 169 -4.23 3.31 12.98
C LYS A 169 -3.07 3.26 12.00
N CYS A 170 -1.88 3.04 12.54
CA CYS A 170 -0.65 2.82 11.80
C CYS A 170 -0.10 1.45 12.21
N SER A 171 0.18 0.58 11.26
CA SER A 171 0.66 -0.79 11.53
C SER A 171 1.74 -1.21 10.54
N CYS A 172 2.59 -2.14 10.95
CA CYS A 172 3.58 -2.74 10.06
C CYS A 172 3.06 -4.07 9.51
N ALA A 173 3.24 -4.29 8.21
CA ALA A 173 2.82 -5.49 7.50
C ALA A 173 3.99 -6.14 6.76
N ALA A 174 3.83 -7.45 6.52
CA ALA A 174 4.84 -8.27 5.88
C ALA A 174 5.10 -7.79 4.44
N LYS A 175 6.33 -7.98 3.97
CA LYS A 175 6.68 -7.72 2.56
C LYS A 175 5.76 -8.53 1.64
N LEU A 176 5.35 -7.93 0.53
CA LEU A 176 4.51 -8.62 -0.46
C LEU A 176 5.35 -9.62 -1.24
N GLU A 177 5.22 -10.89 -0.88
CA GLU A 177 5.76 -12.02 -1.61
C GLU A 177 4.63 -12.96 -1.98
N ALA A 178 4.65 -13.49 -3.21
CA ALA A 178 3.68 -14.48 -3.61
C ALA A 178 3.75 -15.71 -2.67
N PRO A 179 2.61 -16.25 -2.20
CA PRO A 179 2.58 -17.48 -1.42
C PRO A 179 3.28 -18.62 -2.17
N LYS A 180 3.90 -19.56 -1.45
CA LYS A 180 4.61 -20.70 -2.07
C LYS A 180 3.71 -21.93 -2.09
N GLY A 181 3.54 -22.58 -3.24
CA GLY A 181 2.90 -23.91 -3.34
C GLY A 181 1.41 -23.94 -2.95
N ASP A 182 0.95 -25.06 -2.37
CA ASP A 182 -0.44 -25.40 -2.00
C ASP A 182 -1.12 -24.45 -0.99
N GLU A 183 -0.53 -23.27 -0.73
CA GLU A 183 -1.13 -22.17 0.02
C GLU A 183 -2.10 -21.31 -0.82
N LEU A 184 -2.33 -21.69 -2.10
CA LEU A 184 -3.26 -21.07 -3.05
C LEU A 184 -4.65 -21.71 -3.10
#